data_AF-A0A938QS76-F1
#
_entry.id   AF-A0A938QS76-F1
#
_cell.length_a   1.000
_cell.length_b   1.000
_cell.length_c   1.000
_cell.angle_alpha   90.00
_cell.angle_beta   90.00
_cell.angle_gamma   90.00
#
_symmetry.space_group_name_H-M   'P 1'
#
loop_
_entity.id
_entity.type
_entity.pdbx_description
1 polymer ?
#
loop_
_entity_poly.entity_id
_entity_poly.type
_entity_poly.pdbx_seq_one_letter_code
_entity_poly.pdbx_strand_id
1 'polypeptide(L)'
;MATADEEYGLRMKELEDAVSELKEQVFRSKAKLTLLTEQVQGGSGAGSRIVITHKNLMGPNFLLVEVNYFLDGTPLWQEFDDAGTKLTAMKEHPLWDGNIVEGSHTLTVELRYRGDGSGVFQYLSGYTWKLKDALTFTAESGKLVQIDVVGFEAGNFTTEMSERPKLRFDKNVQTEGVKKPESPK
;
A
#
# COMPACT_ATOMS: atom_id res chain seq x y z
N MET A 1 -29.24 35.26 -18.35
CA MET A 1 -29.50 34.06 -17.52
C MET A 1 -29.13 32.84 -18.35
N ALA A 2 -27.92 32.33 -18.21
CA ALA A 2 -27.43 31.09 -18.86
C ALA A 2 -26.27 30.44 -18.07
N THR A 3 -26.15 30.76 -16.78
CA THR A 3 -24.96 30.44 -15.97
C THR A 3 -25.03 29.08 -15.27
N ALA A 4 -26.23 28.51 -15.10
CA ALA A 4 -26.39 27.23 -14.40
C ALA A 4 -26.04 26.03 -15.30
N ASP A 5 -26.55 25.97 -16.54
CA ASP A 5 -26.32 24.84 -17.45
C ASP A 5 -24.86 24.72 -17.91
N GLU A 6 -24.15 25.85 -18.07
CA GLU A 6 -22.71 25.84 -18.36
C GLU A 6 -21.87 25.32 -17.18
N GLU A 7 -22.25 25.62 -15.93
CA GLU A 7 -21.58 25.11 -14.74
C GLU A 7 -21.79 23.60 -14.55
N TYR A 8 -22.99 23.09 -14.82
CA TYR A 8 -23.29 21.65 -14.78
C TYR A 8 -22.55 20.87 -15.87
N GLY A 9 -22.45 21.43 -17.08
CA GLY A 9 -21.70 20.83 -18.18
C GLY A 9 -20.20 20.71 -17.89
N LEU A 10 -19.62 21.70 -17.22
CA LEU A 10 -18.21 21.68 -16.81
C LEU A 10 -17.94 20.62 -15.72
N ARG A 11 -18.80 20.54 -14.69
CA ARG A 11 -18.66 19.53 -13.63
C ARG A 11 -18.86 18.10 -14.13
N MET A 12 -19.75 17.89 -15.10
CA MET A 12 -19.95 16.58 -15.70
C MET A 12 -18.69 16.12 -16.45
N LYS A 13 -18.04 17.04 -17.17
CA LYS A 13 -16.80 16.76 -17.91
C LYS A 13 -15.62 16.47 -16.99
N GLU A 14 -15.48 17.22 -15.89
CA GLU A 14 -14.46 16.95 -14.86
C GLU A 14 -14.65 15.57 -14.20
N LEU A 15 -15.89 15.16 -13.96
CA LEU A 15 -16.19 13.82 -13.44
C LEU A 15 -15.89 12.72 -14.46
N GLU A 16 -16.17 12.95 -15.74
CA GLU A 16 -15.85 12.01 -16.82
C GLU A 16 -14.34 11.83 -17.00
N ASP A 17 -13.57 12.92 -16.92
CA ASP A 17 -12.11 12.89 -17.00
C ASP A 17 -11.51 12.13 -15.81
N ALA A 18 -11.99 12.37 -14.58
CA ALA A 18 -11.56 11.63 -13.39
C ALA A 18 -11.92 10.14 -13.45
N VAL A 19 -13.11 9.79 -13.97
CA VAL A 19 -13.54 8.40 -14.17
C VAL A 19 -12.71 7.71 -15.26
N SER A 20 -12.32 8.43 -16.31
CA SER A 20 -11.46 7.92 -17.38
C SER A 20 -10.06 7.64 -16.87
N GLU A 21 -9.47 8.56 -16.10
CA GLU A 21 -8.15 8.40 -15.49
C GLU A 21 -8.14 7.24 -14.48
N LEU A 22 -9.19 7.11 -13.66
CA LEU A 22 -9.38 5.96 -12.76
C LEU A 22 -9.54 4.65 -13.53
N LYS A 23 -10.29 4.63 -14.63
CA LYS A 23 -10.40 3.44 -15.50
C LYS A 23 -9.06 3.08 -16.10
N GLU A 24 -8.27 4.06 -16.53
CA GLU A 24 -6.96 3.83 -17.13
C GLU A 24 -5.93 3.33 -16.10
N GLN A 25 -5.96 3.83 -14.86
CA GLN A 25 -5.16 3.32 -13.75
C GLN A 25 -5.57 1.90 -13.34
N VAL A 26 -6.87 1.62 -13.22
CA VAL A 26 -7.39 0.28 -12.91
C VAL A 26 -7.09 -0.69 -14.06
N PHE A 27 -7.15 -0.23 -15.31
CA PHE A 27 -6.86 -1.04 -16.48
C PHE A 27 -5.36 -1.32 -16.62
N ARG A 28 -4.48 -0.34 -16.37
CA ARG A 28 -3.02 -0.57 -16.31
C ARG A 28 -2.64 -1.52 -15.18
N SER A 29 -3.29 -1.38 -14.03
CA SER A 29 -3.08 -2.27 -12.89
C SER A 29 -3.53 -3.69 -13.22
N LYS A 30 -4.72 -3.87 -13.81
CA LYS A 30 -5.23 -5.19 -14.24
C LYS A 30 -4.39 -5.80 -15.37
N ALA A 31 -3.95 -5.02 -16.35
CA ALA A 31 -3.13 -5.53 -17.47
C ALA A 31 -1.74 -5.97 -17.03
N LYS A 32 -1.10 -5.25 -16.10
CA LYS A 32 0.18 -5.64 -15.50
C LYS A 32 0.04 -6.91 -14.65
N LEU A 33 -1.07 -7.06 -13.93
CA LEU A 33 -1.38 -8.28 -13.18
C LEU A 33 -1.63 -9.48 -14.10
N THR A 34 -2.39 -9.31 -15.20
CA THR A 34 -2.65 -10.39 -16.17
C THR A 34 -1.37 -10.87 -16.86
N LEU A 35 -0.49 -9.97 -17.27
CA LEU A 35 0.79 -10.32 -17.91
C LEU A 35 1.76 -11.03 -16.94
N LEU A 36 1.68 -10.74 -15.63
CA LEU A 36 2.46 -11.45 -14.61
C LEU A 36 1.83 -12.81 -14.22
N THR A 37 0.52 -12.98 -14.44
CA THR A 37 -0.18 -14.24 -14.18
C THR A 37 0.17 -15.30 -15.23
N GLU A 38 0.38 -14.91 -16.49
CA GLU A 38 0.72 -15.83 -17.58
C GLU A 38 2.13 -16.45 -17.48
N GLN A 39 3.07 -15.82 -16.76
CA GLN A 39 4.45 -16.31 -16.66
C GLN A 39 4.65 -17.39 -15.57
N VAL A 40 3.63 -17.70 -14.76
CA VAL A 40 3.70 -18.69 -13.66
C VAL A 40 2.91 -19.98 -13.98
N GLN A 41 2.68 -20.29 -15.26
CA GLN A 41 2.03 -21.55 -15.67
C GLN A 41 3.02 -22.74 -15.84
N GLY A 42 4.32 -22.52 -15.59
CA GLY A 42 5.38 -23.47 -15.93
C GLY A 42 5.96 -24.31 -14.78
N GLY A 43 5.31 -24.39 -13.61
CA GLY A 43 5.85 -25.09 -12.45
C GLY A 43 4.81 -25.82 -11.62
N SER A 44 4.44 -27.02 -12.06
CA SER A 44 3.65 -27.97 -11.25
C SER A 44 4.46 -28.44 -10.03
N GLY A 45 4.22 -27.81 -8.88
CA GLY A 45 4.70 -28.21 -7.57
C GLY A 45 4.07 -27.29 -6.54
N ALA A 46 3.58 -27.84 -5.43
CA ALA A 46 2.85 -27.13 -4.39
C ALA A 46 3.69 -26.03 -3.70
N GLY A 47 3.91 -24.91 -4.37
CA GLY A 47 4.58 -23.75 -3.80
C GLY A 47 3.72 -23.08 -2.73
N SER A 48 4.35 -22.33 -1.83
CA SER A 48 3.61 -21.37 -1.01
C SER A 48 3.21 -20.16 -1.87
N ARG A 49 2.08 -19.53 -1.55
CA ARG A 49 1.66 -18.26 -2.16
C ARG A 49 1.85 -17.14 -1.16
N ILE A 50 2.20 -15.96 -1.64
CA ILE A 50 2.32 -14.76 -0.81
C ILE A 50 1.61 -13.57 -1.45
N VAL A 51 0.92 -12.81 -0.61
CA VAL A 51 0.29 -11.52 -0.95
C VAL A 51 0.85 -10.45 -0.02
N ILE A 52 1.41 -9.39 -0.58
CA ILE A 52 1.99 -8.26 0.15
C ILE A 52 1.27 -6.98 -0.26
N THR A 53 0.75 -6.25 0.72
CA THR A 53 0.00 -5.01 0.51
C THR A 53 0.53 -3.90 1.41
N HIS A 54 0.78 -2.73 0.85
CA HIS A 54 1.06 -1.51 1.60
C HIS A 54 -0.26 -0.85 1.97
N LYS A 55 -0.37 -0.40 3.23
CA LYS A 55 -1.50 0.37 3.74
C LYS A 55 -0.99 1.63 4.44
N ASN A 56 -1.46 2.79 3.98
CA ASN A 56 -1.15 4.06 4.60
C ASN A 56 -2.34 4.57 5.40
N LEU A 57 -2.28 4.39 6.73
CA LEU A 57 -3.28 4.87 7.67
C LEU A 57 -2.87 6.17 8.36
N MET A 58 -1.78 6.81 7.91
CA MET A 58 -1.39 8.13 8.41
C MET A 58 -2.43 9.18 8.00
N GLY A 59 -2.66 10.13 8.91
CA GLY A 59 -3.45 11.32 8.69
C GLY A 59 -2.77 12.32 7.76
N PRO A 60 -3.49 13.39 7.39
CA PRO A 60 -3.08 14.32 6.34
C PRO A 60 -1.82 15.14 6.67
N ASN A 61 -1.44 15.24 7.95
CA ASN A 61 -0.27 16.01 8.37
C ASN A 61 1.07 15.30 8.08
N PHE A 62 1.03 14.03 7.66
CA PHE A 62 2.19 13.20 7.38
C PHE A 62 2.23 12.85 5.90
N LEU A 63 3.11 13.51 5.17
CA LEU A 63 3.33 13.29 3.76
C LEU A 63 4.32 12.14 3.57
N LEU A 64 3.88 11.02 3.01
CA LEU A 64 4.75 9.94 2.57
C LEU A 64 5.55 10.42 1.35
N VAL A 65 6.87 10.52 1.46
CA VAL A 65 7.75 11.05 0.40
C VAL A 65 8.65 9.97 -0.21
N GLU A 66 8.84 8.85 0.49
CA GLU A 66 9.65 7.75 0.00
C GLU A 66 9.12 6.42 0.50
N VAL A 67 9.09 5.43 -0.39
CA VAL A 67 8.78 4.03 -0.09
C VAL A 67 9.85 3.15 -0.71
N ASN A 68 10.39 2.24 0.08
CA ASN A 68 11.27 1.18 -0.40
C ASN A 68 10.88 -0.14 0.25
N TYR A 69 10.61 -1.13 -0.59
CA TYR A 69 10.23 -2.48 -0.21
C TYR A 69 11.17 -3.48 -0.86
N PHE A 70 11.69 -4.39 -0.04
CA PHE A 70 12.58 -5.45 -0.50
C PHE A 70 12.12 -6.80 0.06
N LEU A 71 12.06 -7.81 -0.79
CA LEU A 71 11.86 -9.20 -0.39
C LEU A 71 13.17 -9.95 -0.63
N ASP A 72 13.77 -10.46 0.44
CA ASP A 72 15.08 -11.13 0.43
C ASP A 72 16.18 -10.30 -0.25
N GLY A 73 16.12 -8.98 -0.06
CA GLY A 73 17.04 -8.01 -0.69
C GLY A 73 16.70 -7.64 -2.13
N THR A 74 15.71 -8.29 -2.76
CA THR A 74 15.23 -7.94 -4.11
C THR A 74 14.18 -6.82 -4.02
N PRO A 75 14.31 -5.71 -4.76
CA PRO A 75 13.34 -4.62 -4.70
C PRO A 75 11.98 -5.04 -5.28
N LEU A 76 10.91 -4.86 -4.49
CA LEU A 76 9.52 -5.07 -4.92
C LEU A 76 8.87 -3.77 -5.39
N TRP A 77 9.06 -2.69 -4.62
CA TRP A 77 8.55 -1.37 -4.94
C TRP A 77 9.48 -0.32 -4.35
N GLN A 78 9.88 0.63 -5.20
CA GLN A 78 10.70 1.76 -4.80
C GLN A 78 10.16 2.99 -5.50
N GLU A 79 9.81 4.00 -4.71
CA GLU A 79 9.25 5.22 -5.24
C GLU A 79 9.57 6.41 -4.34
N PHE A 80 9.85 7.53 -4.98
CA PHE A 80 10.13 8.80 -4.33
C PHE A 80 9.22 9.87 -4.91
N ASP A 81 8.57 10.61 -4.02
CA ASP A 81 7.68 11.71 -4.33
C ASP A 81 8.07 12.90 -3.43
N ASP A 82 8.74 13.89 -4.01
CA ASP A 82 9.23 15.06 -3.27
C ASP A 82 8.09 15.90 -2.67
N ALA A 83 6.93 15.95 -3.33
CA ALA A 83 5.75 16.61 -2.77
C ALA A 83 5.07 15.74 -1.70
N GLY A 84 5.17 14.42 -1.86
CA GLY A 84 4.54 13.41 -1.01
C GLY A 84 3.03 13.30 -1.17
N THR A 85 2.44 14.01 -2.13
CA THR A 85 0.99 14.05 -2.35
C THR A 85 0.49 12.75 -2.99
N LYS A 86 1.21 12.20 -3.96
CA LYS A 86 0.85 10.97 -4.67
C LYS A 86 0.92 9.77 -3.74
N LEU A 87 2.04 9.61 -3.04
CA LEU A 87 2.25 8.47 -2.14
C LEU A 87 1.34 8.55 -0.90
N THR A 88 1.02 9.76 -0.41
CA THR A 88 0.08 9.91 0.72
C THR A 88 -1.38 9.61 0.34
N ALA A 89 -1.78 9.99 -0.86
CA ALA A 89 -3.11 9.69 -1.40
C ALA A 89 -3.31 8.18 -1.62
N MET A 90 -2.23 7.43 -1.86
CA MET A 90 -2.25 5.98 -2.02
C MET A 90 -2.45 5.28 -0.67
N LYS A 91 -3.72 5.11 -0.28
CA LYS A 91 -4.08 4.45 0.99
C LYS A 91 -3.81 2.95 1.00
N GLU A 92 -3.92 2.31 -0.16
CA GLU A 92 -3.64 0.88 -0.31
C GLU A 92 -2.94 0.63 -1.64
N HIS A 93 -1.88 -0.18 -1.62
CA HIS A 93 -1.12 -0.55 -2.81
C HIS A 93 -0.71 -2.02 -2.74
N PRO A 94 -1.21 -2.89 -3.63
CA PRO A 94 -0.72 -4.26 -3.76
C PRO A 94 0.69 -4.26 -4.34
N LEU A 95 1.66 -4.84 -3.62
CA LEU A 95 3.07 -4.90 -4.04
C LEU A 95 3.37 -6.20 -4.78
N TRP A 96 2.82 -7.29 -4.27
CA TRP A 96 3.10 -8.62 -4.77
C TRP A 96 1.94 -9.57 -4.49
N ASP A 97 1.60 -10.39 -5.48
CA ASP A 97 0.72 -11.53 -5.33
C ASP A 97 1.27 -12.63 -6.25
N GLY A 98 1.82 -13.68 -5.66
CA GLY A 98 2.43 -14.74 -6.44
C GLY A 98 3.00 -15.87 -5.60
N ASN A 99 3.58 -16.85 -6.27
CA ASN A 99 4.26 -17.96 -5.63
C ASN A 99 5.58 -17.50 -5.02
N ILE A 100 5.94 -18.12 -3.90
CA ILE A 100 7.22 -17.97 -3.23
C ILE A 100 7.78 -19.35 -2.92
N VAL A 101 9.10 -19.47 -2.94
CA VAL A 101 9.75 -20.72 -2.53
C VAL A 101 9.42 -21.01 -1.07
N GLU A 102 9.42 -22.27 -0.70
CA GLU A 102 9.23 -22.64 0.70
C GLU A 102 10.50 -22.33 1.50
N GLY A 103 10.32 -21.90 2.74
CA GLY A 103 11.43 -21.55 3.62
C GLY A 103 11.27 -20.20 4.29
N SER A 104 12.39 -19.67 4.80
CA SER A 104 12.41 -18.40 5.51
C SER A 104 12.70 -17.25 4.55
N HIS A 105 11.88 -16.22 4.64
CA HIS A 105 11.94 -15.01 3.82
C HIS A 105 11.95 -13.78 4.72
N THR A 106 12.59 -12.72 4.26
CA THR A 106 12.67 -11.44 4.97
C THR A 106 12.12 -10.32 4.10
N LEU A 107 11.01 -9.72 4.54
CA LEU A 107 10.47 -8.49 3.97
C LEU A 107 11.07 -7.29 4.71
N THR A 108 11.86 -6.46 4.02
CA THR A 108 12.41 -5.21 4.54
C THR A 108 11.62 -4.03 3.98
N VAL A 109 11.31 -3.08 4.85
CA VAL A 109 10.52 -1.90 4.51
C VAL A 109 11.20 -0.66 5.05
N GLU A 110 11.31 0.36 4.20
CA GLU A 110 11.77 1.69 4.57
C GLU A 110 10.77 2.73 4.02
N LEU A 111 10.18 3.50 4.92
CA LEU A 111 9.27 4.60 4.58
C LEU A 111 9.86 5.91 5.08
N ARG A 112 9.70 6.98 4.31
CA ARG A 112 10.04 8.33 4.75
C ARG A 112 8.80 9.19 4.75
N TYR A 113 8.51 9.80 5.88
CA TYR A 113 7.45 10.79 6.03
C TYR A 113 8.04 12.17 6.26
N ARG A 114 7.41 13.20 5.71
CA ARG A 114 7.66 14.62 6.00
C ARG A 114 6.43 15.23 6.63
N GLY A 115 6.60 16.15 7.57
CA GLY A 115 5.46 16.90 8.09
C GLY A 115 4.97 17.91 7.06
N ASP A 116 3.66 17.95 6.82
CA ASP A 116 3.05 18.95 5.92
C ASP A 116 3.21 20.36 6.51
N GLY A 117 3.03 20.48 7.84
CA GLY A 117 3.14 21.77 8.52
C GLY A 117 2.01 22.74 8.18
N SER A 118 0.84 22.24 7.79
CA SER A 118 -0.34 23.08 7.58
C SER A 118 -1.17 23.26 8.87
N GLY A 119 -2.00 24.31 8.89
CA GLY A 119 -2.94 24.58 9.98
C GLY A 119 -2.25 24.92 11.31
N VAL A 120 -2.75 24.35 12.40
CA VAL A 120 -2.22 24.57 13.76
C VAL A 120 -0.92 23.80 14.04
N PHE A 121 -0.40 23.03 13.07
CA PHE A 121 0.75 22.15 13.21
C PHE A 121 1.98 22.60 12.40
N GLN A 122 2.16 23.92 12.21
CA GLN A 122 3.24 24.48 11.36
C GLN A 122 4.65 24.00 11.70
N TYR A 123 4.89 23.72 12.98
CA TYR A 123 6.17 23.21 13.46
C TYR A 123 6.55 21.86 12.81
N LEU A 124 5.61 21.07 12.31
CA LEU A 124 5.88 19.77 11.68
C LEU A 124 6.62 19.88 10.35
N SER A 125 6.56 21.02 9.65
CA SER A 125 7.22 21.23 8.35
C SER A 125 8.74 20.97 8.38
N GLY A 126 9.38 21.17 9.54
CA GLY A 126 10.81 20.91 9.74
C GLY A 126 11.15 19.45 10.05
N TYR A 127 10.15 18.58 10.21
CA TYR A 127 10.37 17.20 10.64
C TYR A 127 10.30 16.23 9.46
N THR A 128 11.23 15.29 9.49
CA THR A 128 11.24 14.13 8.60
C THR A 128 11.45 12.88 9.44
N TRP A 129 10.61 11.89 9.22
CA TRP A 129 10.68 10.59 9.89
C TRP A 129 11.14 9.54 8.91
N LYS A 130 12.10 8.72 9.33
CA LYS A 130 12.53 7.52 8.60
C LYS A 130 12.09 6.32 9.40
N LEU A 131 11.14 5.56 8.87
CA LEU A 131 10.65 4.33 9.45
C LEU A 131 11.31 3.17 8.70
N LYS A 132 12.05 2.34 9.42
CA LYS A 132 12.68 1.14 8.87
C LYS A 132 12.34 -0.04 9.75
N ASP A 133 11.85 -1.11 9.16
CA ASP A 133 11.59 -2.35 9.87
C ASP A 133 11.71 -3.54 8.91
N ALA A 134 11.86 -4.74 9.46
CA ALA A 134 11.96 -5.97 8.70
C ALA A 134 11.18 -7.10 9.37
N LEU A 135 10.37 -7.81 8.59
CA LEU A 135 9.63 -8.98 9.03
C LEU A 135 10.23 -10.24 8.40
N THR A 136 10.68 -11.16 9.25
CA THR A 136 11.02 -12.53 8.81
C THR A 136 9.80 -13.43 8.96
N PHE A 137 9.45 -14.16 7.90
CA PHE A 137 8.35 -15.11 7.88
C PHE A 137 8.76 -16.42 7.21
N THR A 138 8.02 -17.49 7.52
CA THR A 138 8.20 -18.79 6.89
C THR A 138 7.05 -19.05 5.92
N ALA A 139 7.39 -19.37 4.69
CA ALA A 139 6.50 -19.84 3.65
C ALA A 139 6.44 -21.37 3.69
N GLU A 140 5.24 -21.92 3.81
CA GLU A 140 5.00 -23.36 3.90
C GLU A 140 4.19 -23.83 2.67
N SER A 141 4.52 -25.01 2.13
CA SER A 141 3.80 -25.64 1.03
C SER A 141 2.28 -25.56 1.21
N GLY A 142 1.56 -25.09 0.19
CA GLY A 142 0.09 -25.04 0.19
C GLY A 142 -0.53 -24.06 1.20
N LYS A 143 0.28 -23.17 1.78
CA LYS A 143 -0.22 -22.03 2.57
C LYS A 143 -0.08 -20.73 1.79
N LEU A 144 -1.07 -19.87 1.98
CA LEU A 144 -1.07 -18.47 1.61
C LEU A 144 -0.57 -17.64 2.81
N VAL A 145 0.51 -16.90 2.60
CA VAL A 145 0.98 -15.88 3.55
C VAL A 145 0.52 -14.52 3.06
N GLN A 146 -0.35 -13.86 3.81
CA GLN A 146 -0.75 -12.48 3.56
C GLN A 146 -0.02 -11.55 4.55
N ILE A 147 0.61 -10.50 4.05
CA ILE A 147 1.32 -9.50 4.84
C ILE A 147 0.83 -8.12 4.45
N ASP A 148 0.13 -7.46 5.37
CA ASP A 148 -0.20 -6.04 5.23
C ASP A 148 0.84 -5.22 5.99
N VAL A 149 1.48 -4.28 5.31
CA VAL A 149 2.46 -3.36 5.88
C VAL A 149 1.78 -2.02 6.11
N VAL A 150 1.61 -1.65 7.39
CA VAL A 150 0.76 -0.54 7.81
C VAL A 150 1.61 0.60 8.39
N GLY A 151 1.63 1.75 7.72
CA GLY A 151 2.09 3.01 8.29
C GLY A 151 0.96 3.67 9.07
N PHE A 152 1.14 3.93 10.37
CA PHE A 152 0.09 4.48 11.23
C PHE A 152 0.63 5.46 12.28
N GLU A 153 -0.24 6.33 12.77
CA GLU A 153 0.04 7.23 13.89
C GLU A 153 -0.17 6.50 15.22
N ALA A 154 0.91 6.18 15.91
CA ALA A 154 0.87 5.66 17.27
C ALA A 154 0.80 6.80 18.30
N GLY A 155 0.11 6.55 19.42
CA GLY A 155 0.07 7.48 20.54
C GLY A 155 -1.35 7.85 20.97
N ASN A 156 -1.42 8.52 22.11
CA ASN A 156 -2.63 9.08 22.71
C ASN A 156 -2.55 10.62 22.67
N PHE A 157 -3.56 11.32 23.21
CA PHE A 157 -3.60 12.79 23.19
C PHE A 157 -2.39 13.47 23.88
N THR A 158 -1.62 12.72 24.68
CA THR A 158 -0.40 13.20 25.37
C THR A 158 0.90 12.84 24.64
N THR A 159 0.86 12.07 23.55
CA THR A 159 2.06 11.70 22.77
C THR A 159 2.43 12.84 21.81
N GLU A 160 3.68 13.28 21.83
CA GLU A 160 4.16 14.31 20.90
C GLU A 160 3.97 13.86 19.44
N MET A 161 3.51 14.77 18.59
CA MET A 161 3.19 14.50 17.19
C MET A 161 4.41 13.99 16.39
N SER A 162 5.62 14.38 16.84
CA SER A 162 6.92 13.95 16.35
C SER A 162 7.25 12.48 16.62
N GLU A 163 6.59 11.81 17.56
CA GLU A 163 6.89 10.40 17.90
C GLU A 163 5.86 9.42 17.33
N ARG A 164 4.81 9.95 16.70
CA ARG A 164 3.64 9.18 16.27
C ARG A 164 3.88 8.27 15.08
N PRO A 165 4.68 8.64 14.05
CA PRO A 165 4.83 7.77 12.90
C PRO A 165 5.43 6.40 13.28
N LYS A 166 4.66 5.33 13.06
CA LYS A 166 5.09 3.94 13.30
C LYS A 166 4.73 3.04 12.12
N LEU A 167 5.43 1.92 12.06
CA LEU A 167 5.23 0.85 11.08
C LEU A 167 4.77 -0.41 11.83
N ARG A 168 3.83 -1.14 11.25
CA ARG A 168 3.37 -2.44 11.75
C ARG A 168 3.20 -3.43 10.61
N PHE A 169 3.42 -4.71 10.91
CA PHE A 169 3.10 -5.80 10.02
C PHE A 169 1.90 -6.59 10.53
N ASP A 170 0.83 -6.65 9.73
CA ASP A 170 -0.32 -7.51 10.00
C ASP A 170 -0.18 -8.77 9.13
N LYS A 171 0.32 -9.86 9.75
CA LYS A 171 0.56 -11.15 9.09
C LYS A 171 -0.62 -12.09 9.30
N ASN A 172 -1.12 -12.69 8.23
CA ASN A 172 -2.13 -13.74 8.26
C ASN A 172 -1.67 -14.93 7.41
N VAL A 173 -1.65 -16.13 7.98
CA VAL A 173 -1.31 -17.37 7.26
C VAL A 173 -2.56 -18.22 7.14
N GLN A 174 -2.99 -18.49 5.92
CA GLN A 174 -4.15 -19.31 5.61
C GLN A 174 -3.69 -20.57 4.89
N THR A 175 -4.30 -21.72 5.20
CA THR A 175 -4.15 -22.91 4.35
C THR A 175 -4.96 -22.69 3.08
N GLU A 176 -4.36 -22.82 1.90
CA GLU A 176 -5.13 -22.79 0.65
C GLU A 176 -6.09 -23.99 0.66
N GLY A 177 -7.36 -23.74 0.95
CA GLY A 177 -8.38 -24.78 1.08
C GLY A 177 -9.61 -24.47 1.93
N VAL A 178 -9.66 -23.36 2.70
CA VAL A 178 -10.85 -23.04 3.51
C VAL A 178 -11.51 -21.75 3.01
N LYS A 179 -12.53 -21.91 2.15
CA LYS A 179 -13.58 -20.90 2.01
C LYS A 179 -14.12 -20.59 3.40
N LYS A 180 -14.02 -19.33 3.83
CA LYS A 180 -14.75 -18.82 5.00
C LYS A 180 -16.23 -19.16 4.81
N PRO A 181 -16.91 -19.87 5.73
CA PRO A 181 -18.35 -20.07 5.60
C PRO A 181 -19.04 -18.71 5.70
N GLU A 182 -19.77 -18.39 4.64
CA GLU A 182 -20.73 -17.29 4.61
C GLU A 182 -21.67 -17.46 5.80
N SER A 183 -21.73 -16.45 6.68
CA SER A 183 -22.61 -16.47 7.84
C SER A 183 -24.06 -16.50 7.36
N PRO A 184 -24.88 -17.51 7.73
CA PRO A 184 -26.30 -17.45 7.42
C PRO A 184 -26.93 -16.29 8.21
N LYS A 185 -27.70 -15.47 7.50
CA LYS A 185 -28.67 -14.54 8.08
C LYS A 185 -29.77 -15.29 8.83
#